data_AF-A0A0F9WYZ0-F1
#
_entry.id   AF-A0A0F9WYZ0-F1
#
_cell.length_a   1.000
_cell.length_b   1.000
_cell.length_c   1.000
_cell.angle_alpha   90.00
_cell.angle_beta   90.00
_cell.angle_gamma   90.00
#
_symmetry.space_group_name_H-M   'P 1'
#
loop_
_entity.id
_entity.type
_entity.pdbx_description
1 polymer ?
#
loop_
_entity_poly.entity_id
_entity_poly.type
_entity_poly.pdbx_seq_one_letter_code
_entity_poly.pdbx_strand_id
1 'polypeptide(L)'
;MAADVGHIAQLLQATLDPAQHREAEAALKQEATKPQYSLTLLTIVSSDSFPVNARLSAALAFKNFIRLNYVDANGNYKIPQDEVQTIKERLIGLMIASPANIQSQLGEAVSIIADSDFWERWDTLTQDLVSRFSATDPKVNIGVLEVAHSIFVRWRPLMGTSGLYTEINHVINTFGTPFFQLLAVRTSLLDKSSLFHLHGFRIQS
;
A
#
# COMPACT_ATOMS: atom_id res chain seq x y z
N MET A 1 -1.24 -19.05 -21.42
CA MET A 1 0.18 -18.94 -21.02
C MET A 1 0.26 -17.82 -19.99
N ALA A 2 0.82 -18.09 -18.81
CA ALA A 2 1.03 -17.06 -17.78
C ALA A 2 1.97 -15.98 -18.33
N ALA A 3 1.83 -14.75 -17.84
CA ALA A 3 2.67 -13.66 -18.28
C ALA A 3 4.13 -13.90 -17.85
N ASP A 4 5.08 -13.72 -18.78
CA ASP A 4 6.50 -13.90 -18.47
C ASP A 4 7.03 -12.68 -17.70
N VAL A 5 7.48 -12.92 -16.47
CA VAL A 5 8.03 -11.91 -15.55
C VAL A 5 9.18 -11.15 -16.21
N GLY A 6 10.05 -11.86 -16.94
CA GLY A 6 11.21 -11.26 -17.63
C GLY A 6 10.78 -10.31 -18.74
N HIS A 7 9.85 -10.76 -19.59
CA HIS A 7 9.29 -9.95 -20.67
C HIS A 7 8.57 -8.69 -20.15
N ILE A 8 7.71 -8.81 -19.13
CA ILE A 8 7.00 -7.66 -18.56
C ILE A 8 7.99 -6.66 -17.96
N ALA A 9 9.02 -7.12 -17.24
CA ALA A 9 10.04 -6.25 -16.68
C ALA A 9 10.78 -5.46 -17.77
N GLN A 10 11.10 -6.10 -18.90
CA GLN A 10 11.73 -5.43 -20.05
C GLN A 10 10.81 -4.36 -20.65
N LEU A 11 9.53 -4.66 -20.85
CA LEU A 11 8.55 -3.69 -21.35
C LEU A 11 8.39 -2.50 -20.39
N LEU A 12 8.31 -2.76 -19.08
CA LEU A 12 8.24 -1.70 -18.05
C LEU A 12 9.50 -0.84 -17.98
N GLN A 13 10.64 -1.37 -18.39
CA GLN A 13 11.86 -0.58 -18.51
C GLN A 13 11.88 0.23 -19.80
N ALA A 14 11.37 -0.33 -20.90
CA ALA A 14 11.22 0.36 -22.18
C ALA A 14 10.22 1.54 -22.11
N THR A 15 9.24 1.51 -21.20
CA THR A 15 8.37 2.68 -20.98
C THR A 15 9.10 3.89 -20.39
N LEU A 16 10.29 3.71 -19.84
CA LEU A 16 11.11 4.80 -19.32
C LEU A 16 11.90 5.52 -20.43
N ASP A 17 12.04 4.91 -21.60
CA ASP A 17 12.66 5.50 -22.78
C ASP A 17 11.59 6.22 -23.63
N PRO A 18 11.67 7.56 -23.82
CA PRO A 18 10.73 8.29 -24.65
C PRO A 18 10.57 7.75 -26.08
N ALA A 19 11.62 7.15 -26.64
CA ALA A 19 11.59 6.59 -27.99
C ALA A 19 10.73 5.31 -28.08
N GLN A 20 10.70 4.51 -27.00
CA GLN A 20 10.04 3.21 -26.96
C GLN A 20 8.73 3.23 -26.17
N HIS A 21 8.44 4.34 -25.46
CA HIS A 21 7.30 4.46 -24.55
C HIS A 21 5.98 3.99 -25.14
N ARG A 22 5.59 4.49 -26.32
CA ARG A 22 4.29 4.17 -26.93
C ARG A 22 4.16 2.69 -27.29
N GLU A 23 5.21 2.10 -27.86
CA GLU A 23 5.20 0.70 -28.27
C GLU A 23 5.18 -0.23 -27.05
N ALA A 24 6.00 0.09 -26.05
CA ALA A 24 6.05 -0.64 -24.78
C ALA A 24 4.71 -0.57 -24.02
N GLU A 25 4.06 0.59 -23.97
CA GLU A 25 2.75 0.76 -23.34
C GLU A 25 1.66 -0.04 -24.08
N ALA A 26 1.70 -0.05 -25.42
CA ALA A 26 0.75 -0.84 -26.23
C ALA A 26 0.94 -2.35 -26.00
N ALA A 27 2.19 -2.81 -25.91
CA ALA A 27 2.50 -4.21 -25.57
C ALA A 27 2.03 -4.57 -24.15
N LEU A 28 2.27 -3.71 -23.15
CA LEU A 28 1.79 -3.92 -21.78
C LEU A 28 0.27 -4.00 -21.69
N LYS A 29 -0.47 -3.24 -22.51
CA LYS A 29 -1.93 -3.35 -22.59
C LYS A 29 -2.38 -4.72 -23.11
N GLN A 30 -1.63 -5.33 -24.03
CA GLN A 30 -1.92 -6.69 -24.49
C GLN A 30 -1.60 -7.71 -23.39
N GLU A 31 -0.46 -7.57 -22.71
CA GLU A 31 -0.08 -8.43 -21.58
C GLU A 31 -1.09 -8.34 -20.43
N ALA A 32 -1.68 -7.17 -20.20
CA ALA A 32 -2.70 -6.96 -19.16
C ALA A 32 -3.99 -7.79 -19.37
N THR A 33 -4.21 -8.34 -20.57
CA THR A 33 -5.35 -9.25 -20.83
C THR A 33 -5.07 -10.68 -20.40
N LYS A 34 -3.80 -11.02 -20.10
CA LYS A 34 -3.41 -12.37 -19.69
C LYS A 34 -3.69 -12.60 -18.20
N PRO A 35 -4.02 -13.83 -17.79
CA PRO A 35 -4.21 -14.18 -16.39
C PRO A 35 -2.96 -13.90 -15.55
N GLN A 36 -3.15 -13.58 -14.26
CA GLN A 36 -2.07 -13.34 -13.28
C GLN A 36 -1.15 -12.16 -13.61
N TYR A 37 -1.55 -11.27 -14.52
CA TYR A 37 -0.79 -10.07 -14.83
C TYR A 37 -0.55 -9.22 -13.57
N SER A 38 -1.56 -9.06 -12.72
CA SER A 38 -1.43 -8.28 -11.49
C SER A 38 -0.44 -8.90 -10.49
N LEU A 39 -0.46 -10.23 -10.35
CA LEU A 39 0.48 -10.97 -9.49
C LEU A 39 1.90 -10.92 -10.05
N THR A 40 2.04 -10.92 -11.38
CA THR A 40 3.33 -10.77 -12.05
C THR A 40 3.95 -9.42 -11.75
N LEU A 41 3.15 -8.34 -11.79
CA LEU A 41 3.61 -7.00 -11.40
C LEU A 41 4.06 -6.98 -9.92
N LEU A 42 3.28 -7.55 -9.00
CA LEU A 42 3.69 -7.63 -7.58
C LEU A 42 4.98 -8.42 -7.39
N THR A 43 5.20 -9.48 -8.18
CA THR A 43 6.46 -10.25 -8.18
C THR A 43 7.64 -9.40 -8.64
N ILE A 44 7.48 -8.61 -9.70
CA ILE A 44 8.52 -7.66 -10.16
C ILE A 44 8.82 -6.63 -9.07
N VAL A 45 7.80 -6.05 -8.45
CA VAL A 45 7.98 -5.07 -7.36
C VAL A 45 8.75 -5.68 -6.17
N SER A 46 8.48 -6.95 -5.84
CA SER A 46 9.11 -7.67 -4.73
C SER A 46 10.56 -8.10 -4.99
N SER A 47 10.98 -8.16 -6.25
CA SER A 47 12.29 -8.72 -6.59
C SER A 47 13.37 -7.63 -6.61
N ASP A 48 14.31 -7.73 -5.67
CA ASP A 48 15.49 -6.86 -5.62
C ASP A 48 16.48 -7.12 -6.78
N SER A 49 16.23 -8.14 -7.62
CA SER A 49 17.01 -8.38 -8.84
C SER A 49 16.76 -7.33 -9.92
N PHE A 50 15.62 -6.61 -9.86
CA PHE A 50 15.29 -5.58 -10.84
C PHE A 50 15.70 -4.18 -10.35
N PRO A 51 16.10 -3.29 -11.27
CA PRO A 51 16.41 -1.92 -10.91
C PRO A 51 15.19 -1.20 -10.32
N VAL A 52 15.42 -0.28 -9.37
CA VAL A 52 14.37 0.43 -8.63
C VAL A 52 13.35 1.10 -9.56
N ASN A 53 13.79 1.65 -10.70
CA ASN A 53 12.89 2.28 -11.66
C ASN A 53 11.92 1.29 -12.31
N ALA A 54 12.37 0.07 -12.63
CA ALA A 54 11.49 -0.97 -13.17
C ALA A 54 10.49 -1.45 -12.12
N ARG A 55 10.92 -1.57 -10.86
CA ARG A 55 10.03 -1.88 -9.71
C ARG A 55 9.00 -0.78 -9.48
N LEU A 56 9.40 0.49 -9.60
CA LEU A 56 8.47 1.62 -9.52
C LEU A 56 7.47 1.64 -10.67
N SER A 57 7.93 1.41 -11.91
CA SER A 57 7.04 1.25 -13.07
C SER A 57 6.06 0.11 -12.88
N ALA A 58 6.50 -1.01 -12.30
CA ALA A 58 5.63 -2.15 -11.99
C ALA A 58 4.55 -1.79 -10.95
N ALA A 59 4.92 -1.07 -9.88
CA ALA A 59 3.96 -0.61 -8.87
C ALA A 59 2.93 0.38 -9.44
N LEU A 60 3.37 1.29 -10.30
CA LEU A 60 2.49 2.23 -11.01
C LEU A 60 1.54 1.50 -11.96
N ALA A 61 2.06 0.54 -12.74
CA ALA A 61 1.26 -0.30 -13.63
C ALA A 61 0.24 -1.13 -12.83
N PHE A 62 0.63 -1.65 -11.67
CA PHE A 62 -0.24 -2.43 -10.79
C PHE A 62 -1.40 -1.56 -10.28
N LYS A 63 -1.09 -0.38 -9.73
CA LYS A 63 -2.11 0.58 -9.29
C LYS A 63 -3.12 0.90 -10.41
N ASN A 64 -2.62 1.20 -11.61
CA ASN A 64 -3.46 1.54 -12.76
C ASN A 64 -4.31 0.35 -13.23
N PHE A 65 -3.74 -0.85 -13.19
CA PHE A 65 -4.47 -2.07 -13.51
C PHE A 65 -5.62 -2.32 -12.54
N ILE A 66 -5.37 -2.23 -11.23
CA ILE A 66 -6.39 -2.39 -10.19
C ILE A 66 -7.49 -1.35 -10.35
N ARG A 67 -7.13 -0.07 -10.57
CA ARG A 67 -8.11 1.02 -10.80
C ARG A 67 -9.11 0.70 -11.92
N LEU A 68 -8.67 0.01 -12.97
CA LEU A 68 -9.50 -0.26 -14.16
C LEU A 68 -10.14 -1.65 -14.13
N ASN A 69 -9.53 -2.61 -13.44
CA ASN A 69 -9.85 -4.04 -13.57
C ASN A 69 -10.09 -4.76 -12.23
N TYR A 70 -10.31 -4.05 -11.12
CA TYR A 70 -10.62 -4.69 -9.85
C TYR A 70 -12.10 -5.09 -9.73
N VAL A 71 -13.01 -4.12 -9.83
CA VAL A 71 -14.47 -4.34 -9.76
C VAL A 71 -15.20 -3.70 -10.94
N ASP A 72 -16.35 -4.25 -11.32
CA ASP A 72 -17.29 -3.66 -12.27
C ASP A 72 -18.22 -2.63 -11.59
N ALA A 73 -19.11 -2.01 -12.37
CA ALA A 73 -20.07 -1.03 -11.86
C ALA A 73 -21.10 -1.61 -10.86
N ASN A 74 -21.23 -2.95 -10.81
CA ASN A 74 -22.11 -3.66 -9.89
C ASN A 74 -21.35 -4.18 -8.65
N GLY A 75 -20.04 -3.93 -8.55
CA GLY A 75 -19.19 -4.40 -7.46
C GLY A 75 -18.77 -5.87 -7.56
N ASN A 76 -18.87 -6.50 -8.73
CA ASN A 76 -18.33 -7.84 -8.98
C ASN A 76 -16.85 -7.76 -9.35
N TYR A 77 -16.04 -8.72 -8.88
CA TYR A 77 -14.63 -8.77 -9.25
C TYR A 77 -14.47 -9.05 -10.75
N LYS A 78 -13.62 -8.26 -11.40
CA LYS A 78 -13.22 -8.47 -12.80
C LYS A 78 -11.99 -9.38 -12.93
N ILE A 79 -11.31 -9.67 -11.81
CA ILE A 79 -10.21 -10.61 -11.70
C ILE A 79 -10.63 -11.86 -10.91
N PRO A 80 -9.97 -13.02 -11.13
CA PRO A 80 -10.25 -14.24 -10.39
C PRO A 80 -10.15 -14.05 -8.87
N GLN A 81 -11.02 -14.71 -8.11
CA GLN A 81 -11.11 -14.52 -6.66
C GLN A 81 -9.85 -15.02 -5.92
N ASP A 82 -9.20 -16.07 -6.42
CA ASP A 82 -7.90 -16.55 -5.93
C ASP A 82 -6.79 -15.50 -6.13
N GLU A 83 -6.82 -14.80 -7.26
CA GLU A 83 -5.93 -13.67 -7.55
C GLU A 83 -6.20 -12.50 -6.59
N VAL A 84 -7.47 -12.17 -6.32
CA VAL A 84 -7.86 -11.15 -5.32
C VAL A 84 -7.29 -11.47 -3.93
N GLN A 85 -7.45 -12.70 -3.45
CA GLN A 85 -6.95 -13.07 -2.12
C GLN A 85 -5.42 -12.97 -2.06
N THR A 86 -4.74 -13.49 -3.08
CA THR A 86 -3.28 -13.41 -3.17
C THR A 86 -2.78 -11.96 -3.18
N ILE A 87 -3.50 -11.04 -3.85
CA ILE A 87 -3.19 -9.60 -3.81
C ILE A 87 -3.30 -9.08 -2.38
N LYS A 88 -4.42 -9.32 -1.69
CA LYS A 88 -4.66 -8.82 -0.33
C LYS A 88 -3.59 -9.30 0.65
N GLU A 89 -3.24 -10.58 0.59
CA GLU A 89 -2.22 -11.19 1.45
C GLU A 89 -0.82 -10.59 1.24
N ARG A 90 -0.44 -10.31 -0.01
CA ARG A 90 0.92 -9.85 -0.36
C ARG A 90 1.08 -8.33 -0.25
N LEU A 91 0.05 -7.57 -0.58
CA LEU A 91 0.17 -6.13 -0.86
C LEU A 91 0.65 -5.32 0.34
N ILE A 92 0.11 -5.59 1.53
CA ILE A 92 0.49 -4.87 2.76
C ILE A 92 1.95 -5.14 3.12
N GLY A 93 2.37 -6.40 3.11
CA GLY A 93 3.76 -6.79 3.41
C GLY A 93 4.74 -6.18 2.41
N LEU A 94 4.41 -6.23 1.12
CA LEU A 94 5.23 -5.67 0.04
C LEU A 94 5.41 -4.16 0.19
N MET A 95 4.33 -3.45 0.48
CA MET A 95 4.33 -2.00 0.65
C MET A 95 5.26 -1.55 1.78
N ILE A 96 5.28 -2.28 2.90
CA ILE A 96 6.13 -1.95 4.06
C ILE A 96 7.60 -2.26 3.80
N ALA A 97 7.89 -3.34 3.08
CA ALA A 97 9.26 -3.70 2.71
C ALA A 97 9.83 -2.81 1.59
N SER A 98 8.99 -2.02 0.91
CA SER A 98 9.38 -1.24 -0.25
C SER A 98 9.94 0.15 0.12
N PRO A 99 10.83 0.73 -0.70
CA PRO A 99 11.24 2.13 -0.55
C PRO A 99 10.07 3.11 -0.72
N ALA A 100 10.20 4.32 -0.16
CA ALA A 100 9.13 5.32 -0.04
C ALA A 100 8.37 5.63 -1.36
N ASN A 101 9.08 5.70 -2.49
CA ASN A 101 8.47 5.96 -3.80
C ASN A 101 7.55 4.82 -4.26
N ILE A 102 7.96 3.57 -4.08
CA ILE A 102 7.17 2.38 -4.40
C ILE A 102 6.04 2.21 -3.38
N GLN A 103 6.35 2.42 -2.11
CA GLN A 103 5.40 2.36 -1.01
C GLN A 103 4.19 3.28 -1.25
N SER A 104 4.41 4.53 -1.68
CA SER A 104 3.35 5.46 -2.02
C SER A 104 2.42 4.91 -3.12
N GLN A 105 2.98 4.30 -4.18
CA GLN A 105 2.17 3.72 -5.26
C GLN A 105 1.36 2.50 -4.82
N LEU A 106 1.94 1.65 -3.96
CA LEU A 106 1.24 0.50 -3.39
C LEU A 106 0.16 0.93 -2.39
N GLY A 107 0.41 1.98 -1.59
CA GLY A 107 -0.60 2.55 -0.67
C GLY A 107 -1.82 3.10 -1.41
N GLU A 108 -1.61 3.79 -2.54
CA GLU A 108 -2.71 4.18 -3.42
C GLU A 108 -3.49 2.96 -3.95
N ALA A 109 -2.80 1.88 -4.32
CA ALA A 109 -3.46 0.65 -4.77
C ALA A 109 -4.28 -0.02 -3.65
N VAL A 110 -3.77 -0.03 -2.41
CA VAL A 110 -4.53 -0.48 -1.22
C VAL A 110 -5.79 0.35 -1.05
N SER A 111 -5.69 1.68 -1.18
CA SER A 111 -6.84 2.58 -1.08
C SER A 111 -7.92 2.26 -2.12
N ILE A 112 -7.52 1.97 -3.36
CA ILE A 112 -8.47 1.62 -4.44
C ILE A 112 -9.16 0.28 -4.16
N ILE A 113 -8.43 -0.71 -3.62
CA ILE A 113 -9.02 -2.01 -3.27
C ILE A 113 -9.96 -1.86 -2.06
N ALA A 114 -9.52 -1.11 -1.05
CA ALA A 114 -10.33 -0.77 0.11
C ALA A 114 -11.60 -0.02 -0.29
N ASP A 115 -11.62 0.65 -1.47
CA ASP A 115 -12.79 1.39 -1.88
C ASP A 115 -14.04 0.52 -2.05
N SER A 116 -13.86 -0.69 -2.59
CA SER A 116 -14.93 -1.66 -2.80
C SER A 116 -15.03 -2.72 -1.71
N ASP A 117 -13.91 -3.07 -1.08
CA ASP A 117 -13.83 -4.28 -0.25
C ASP A 117 -13.81 -4.00 1.25
N PHE A 118 -13.42 -2.78 1.64
CA PHE A 118 -13.41 -2.41 3.04
C PHE A 118 -14.83 -2.02 3.47
N TRP A 119 -15.38 -2.54 4.57
CA TRP A 119 -14.72 -3.36 5.60
C TRP A 119 -15.11 -4.84 5.60
N GLU A 120 -16.17 -5.25 4.87
CA GLU A 120 -16.72 -6.61 4.98
C GLU A 120 -15.97 -7.66 4.16
N ARG A 121 -15.47 -7.30 2.96
CA ARG A 121 -14.75 -8.23 2.07
C ARG A 121 -13.24 -8.23 2.33
N TRP A 122 -12.77 -7.37 3.21
CA TRP A 122 -11.38 -7.27 3.65
C TRP A 122 -11.30 -6.77 5.10
N ASP A 123 -11.88 -7.55 5.99
CA ASP A 123 -12.02 -7.26 7.43
C ASP A 123 -10.69 -7.30 8.20
N THR A 124 -9.71 -8.06 7.70
CA THR A 124 -8.37 -8.17 8.29
C THR A 124 -7.48 -6.94 8.06
N LEU A 125 -7.84 -6.04 7.12
CA LEU A 125 -6.96 -4.96 6.67
C LEU A 125 -6.41 -4.10 7.83
N THR A 126 -7.26 -3.72 8.80
CA THR A 126 -6.83 -2.92 9.94
C THR A 126 -5.93 -3.70 10.89
N GLN A 127 -6.20 -4.99 11.10
CA GLN A 127 -5.38 -5.87 11.92
C GLN A 127 -4.01 -6.10 11.27
N ASP A 128 -3.99 -6.29 9.95
CA ASP A 128 -2.77 -6.42 9.16
C ASP A 128 -1.93 -5.16 9.25
N LEU A 129 -2.52 -3.96 9.15
CA LEU A 129 -1.81 -2.69 9.35
C LEU A 129 -1.24 -2.57 10.78
N VAL A 130 -2.04 -2.86 11.80
CA VAL A 130 -1.61 -2.81 13.21
C VAL A 130 -0.46 -3.77 13.50
N SER A 131 -0.51 -4.99 12.95
CA SER A 131 0.51 -6.02 13.16
C SER A 131 1.91 -5.59 12.69
N ARG A 132 1.98 -4.52 11.89
CA ARG A 132 3.19 -3.98 11.27
C ARG A 132 3.76 -2.79 12.01
N PHE A 133 3.07 -2.27 13.03
CA PHE A 133 3.65 -1.26 13.88
C PHE A 133 4.93 -1.79 14.54
N SER A 134 5.98 -0.98 14.45
CA SER A 134 7.29 -1.27 15.01
C SER A 134 7.55 -0.37 16.21
N ALA A 135 7.96 -0.96 17.33
CA ALA A 135 8.39 -0.17 18.49
C ALA A 135 9.71 0.58 18.23
N THR A 136 10.53 0.08 17.30
CA THR A 136 11.90 0.55 17.10
C THR A 136 12.11 1.31 15.80
N ASP A 137 11.25 1.13 14.79
CA ASP A 137 11.41 1.75 13.47
C ASP A 137 10.31 2.78 13.16
N PRO A 138 10.62 4.08 13.26
CA PRO A 138 9.72 5.15 12.83
C PRO A 138 9.28 5.12 11.38
N LYS A 139 10.14 4.66 10.47
CA LYS A 139 9.85 4.72 9.03
C LYS A 139 8.73 3.75 8.68
N VAL A 140 8.78 2.55 9.26
CA VAL A 140 7.70 1.57 9.14
C VAL A 140 6.37 2.15 9.64
N ASN A 141 6.37 2.78 10.81
CA ASN A 141 5.15 3.34 11.39
C ASN A 141 4.57 4.47 10.53
N ILE A 142 5.39 5.38 10.02
CA ILE A 142 4.95 6.46 9.12
C ILE A 142 4.25 5.84 7.90
N GLY A 143 4.89 4.83 7.31
CA GLY A 143 4.34 4.09 6.19
C GLY A 143 2.97 3.46 6.42
N VAL A 144 2.80 2.77 7.55
CA VAL A 144 1.52 2.18 7.95
C VAL A 144 0.46 3.27 8.16
N LEU A 145 0.84 4.39 8.79
CA LEU A 145 -0.06 5.50 9.07
C LEU A 145 -0.50 6.25 7.80
N GLU A 146 0.37 6.41 6.81
CA GLU A 146 0.03 7.02 5.52
C GLU A 146 -1.08 6.23 4.81
N VAL A 147 -1.04 4.90 4.89
CA VAL A 147 -2.01 4.02 4.23
C VAL A 147 -3.31 3.94 5.01
N ALA A 148 -3.21 3.86 6.34
CA ALA A 148 -4.38 4.02 7.20
C ALA A 148 -5.07 5.36 6.91
N HIS A 149 -4.31 6.44 6.76
CA HIS A 149 -4.85 7.76 6.40
C HIS A 149 -5.54 7.77 5.03
N SER A 150 -4.97 7.16 3.99
CA SER A 150 -5.59 7.14 2.66
C SER A 150 -6.93 6.41 2.65
N ILE A 151 -7.11 5.40 3.52
CA ILE A 151 -8.39 4.70 3.68
C ILE A 151 -9.38 5.58 4.47
N PHE A 152 -8.95 6.12 5.61
CA PHE A 152 -9.84 6.81 6.56
C PHE A 152 -10.25 8.22 6.10
N VAL A 153 -9.44 8.88 5.26
CA VAL A 153 -9.73 10.23 4.77
C VAL A 153 -11.02 10.27 3.94
N ARG A 154 -11.41 9.14 3.34
CA ARG A 154 -12.65 8.95 2.58
C ARG A 154 -13.90 9.24 3.39
N TRP A 155 -13.88 9.07 4.71
CA TRP A 155 -15.04 9.33 5.56
C TRP A 155 -15.35 10.81 5.71
N ARG A 156 -14.38 11.71 5.51
CA ARG A 156 -14.54 13.16 5.71
C ARG A 156 -15.73 13.78 4.95
N PRO A 157 -15.92 13.52 3.65
CA PRO A 157 -17.06 14.06 2.91
C PRO A 157 -18.37 13.27 3.09
N LEU A 158 -18.34 12.09 3.69
CA LEU A 158 -19.51 11.22 3.78
C LEU A 158 -20.47 11.69 4.88
N MET A 159 -21.77 11.64 4.59
CA MET A 159 -22.78 11.84 5.62
C MET A 159 -22.88 10.60 6.51
N GLY A 160 -23.14 10.83 7.80
CA GLY A 160 -23.28 9.76 8.78
C GLY A 160 -24.42 8.81 8.43
N THR A 161 -24.07 7.59 8.06
CA THR A 161 -25.02 6.48 7.86
C THR A 161 -24.72 5.37 8.86
N SER A 162 -25.70 4.50 9.12
CA SER A 162 -25.50 3.32 9.99
C SER A 162 -24.33 2.45 9.51
N GLY A 163 -24.20 2.25 8.18
CA GLY A 163 -23.09 1.52 7.59
C GLY A 163 -21.72 2.15 7.87
N LEU A 164 -21.62 3.48 7.69
CA LEU A 164 -20.39 4.22 7.98
C LEU A 164 -20.00 4.12 9.46
N TYR A 165 -20.97 4.23 10.38
CA TYR A 165 -20.68 4.08 11.81
C TYR A 165 -20.22 2.68 12.19
N THR A 166 -20.78 1.63 11.56
CA THR A 166 -20.31 0.25 11.76
C THR A 166 -18.86 0.09 11.30
N GLU A 167 -18.51 0.62 10.12
CA GLU A 167 -17.13 0.63 9.62
C GLU A 167 -16.17 1.36 10.57
N ILE A 168 -16.55 2.56 11.03
CA ILE A 168 -15.74 3.34 11.98
C ILE A 168 -15.56 2.59 13.30
N ASN A 169 -16.62 1.96 13.83
CA ASN A 169 -16.53 1.18 15.07
C ASN A 169 -15.58 -0.02 14.91
N HIS A 170 -15.60 -0.70 13.77
CA HIS A 170 -14.63 -1.76 13.45
C HIS A 170 -13.19 -1.25 13.52
N VAL A 171 -12.93 -0.08 12.93
CA VAL A 171 -11.60 0.55 12.94
C VAL A 171 -11.19 0.97 14.35
N ILE A 172 -12.10 1.58 15.13
CA ILE A 172 -11.79 1.98 16.51
C ILE A 172 -11.41 0.77 17.36
N ASN A 173 -12.13 -0.35 17.22
CA ASN A 173 -11.89 -1.57 17.99
C ASN A 173 -10.56 -2.25 17.62
N THR A 174 -10.13 -2.17 16.36
CA THR A 174 -8.92 -2.85 15.87
C THR A 174 -7.69 -1.94 15.88
N PHE A 175 -7.82 -0.71 15.39
CA PHE A 175 -6.72 0.24 15.18
C PHE A 175 -6.57 1.26 16.32
N GLY A 176 -7.65 1.55 17.07
CA GLY A 176 -7.67 2.61 18.08
C GLY A 176 -6.64 2.43 19.18
N THR A 177 -6.69 1.31 19.91
CA THR A 177 -5.76 1.04 21.03
C THR A 177 -4.28 1.02 20.59
N PRO A 178 -3.89 0.27 19.53
CA PRO A 178 -2.51 0.26 19.05
C PRO A 178 -2.01 1.64 18.60
N PHE A 179 -2.87 2.43 17.96
CA PHE A 179 -2.54 3.80 17.55
C PHE A 179 -2.26 4.70 18.77
N PHE A 180 -3.11 4.65 19.80
CA PHE A 180 -2.88 5.42 21.03
C PHE A 180 -1.61 5.00 21.76
N GLN A 181 -1.33 3.69 21.83
CA GLN A 181 -0.09 3.19 22.44
C GLN A 181 1.14 3.70 21.68
N LEU A 182 1.11 3.68 20.35
CA LEU A 182 2.18 4.22 19.51
C LEU A 182 2.41 5.72 19.78
N LEU A 183 1.34 6.52 19.87
CA LEU A 183 1.43 7.94 20.19
C LEU A 183 2.00 8.18 21.59
N ALA A 184 1.52 7.46 22.60
CA ALA A 184 2.00 7.60 23.98
C ALA A 184 3.50 7.28 24.10
N VAL A 185 3.95 6.19 23.46
CA VAL A 185 5.38 5.83 23.40
C VAL A 185 6.18 6.96 22.76
N ARG A 186 5.70 7.50 21.62
CA ARG A 186 6.38 8.61 20.93
C ARG A 186 6.49 9.88 21.76
N THR A 187 5.40 10.30 22.39
CA THR A 187 5.40 11.48 23.25
C THR A 187 6.37 11.29 24.42
N SER A 188 6.39 10.12 25.06
CA SER A 188 7.32 9.85 26.18
C SER A 188 8.80 9.89 25.76
N LEU A 189 9.12 9.52 24.52
CA LEU A 189 10.48 9.61 23.98
C LEU A 189 10.89 11.05 23.72
N LEU A 190 9.97 11.90 23.24
CA LEU A 190 10.19 13.32 23.04
C LEU A 190 10.42 14.07 24.36
N ASP A 191 9.67 13.73 25.41
CA ASP A 191 9.87 14.32 26.73
C ASP A 191 11.25 13.96 27.29
N LYS A 192 11.68 12.70 27.15
CA LYS A 192 13.02 12.26 27.57
C LYS A 192 14.13 12.94 26.78
N SER A 193 14.03 13.05 25.45
CA SER A 193 15.05 13.71 24.63
C SER A 193 15.15 15.21 24.91
N SER A 194 14.03 15.86 25.21
CA SER A 194 13.97 17.27 25.63
C SER A 194 14.68 17.50 26.97
N LEU A 195 14.56 16.54 27.91
CA LEU A 195 15.27 16.56 29.20
C LEU A 195 16.79 16.37 29.04
N PHE A 196 17.24 15.54 28.09
CA PHE A 196 18.67 15.39 27.80
C PHE A 196 19.30 16.68 27.23
N HIS A 197 18.58 17.44 26.41
CA HIS A 197 19.07 18.74 25.91
C HIS A 197 19.18 19.80 27.00
N LEU A 198 18.28 19.79 28.00
CA LEU A 198 18.35 20.72 29.14
C LEU A 198 19.49 20.39 30.12
N HIS A 199 19.85 19.12 30.28
CA HIS A 199 20.97 18.70 31.13
C HIS A 199 22.34 18.75 30.44
N GLY A 200 22.40 18.66 29.11
CA GLY A 200 23.65 18.78 28.34
C GLY A 200 24.24 20.20 28.29
N PHE A 201 23.48 21.22 28.67
CA PHE A 201 23.94 22.62 28.73
C PHE A 201 24.53 23.03 30.10
N ARG A 202 24.67 22.08 31.05
CA ARG A 202 25.03 22.39 32.44
C ARG A 202 26.37 21.81 32.93
N ILE A 203 27.26 21.41 32.02
CA ILE A 203 28.63 21.00 32.38
C ILE A 203 29.66 21.66 31.45
N GLN A 204 29.82 22.98 31.59
CA GLN A 204 31.09 23.69 31.37
C GLN A 204 31.12 24.91 32.29
N SER A 205 31.62 24.72 33.51
CA SER A 205 32.14 25.76 34.40
C SER A 205 33.33 25.17 35.13
#